data_AF-A0A3D3JIQ3-F1
#
_entry.id   AF-A0A3D3JIQ3-F1
#
_cell.length_a   1.000
_cell.length_b   1.000
_cell.length_c   1.000
_cell.angle_alpha   90.00
_cell.angle_beta   90.00
_cell.angle_gamma   90.00
#
_symmetry.space_group_name_H-M   'P 1'
#
loop_
_entity.id
_entity.type
_entity.pdbx_description
1 polymer ?
#
loop_
_entity_poly.entity_id
_entity_poly.type
_entity_poly.pdbx_seq_one_letter_code
_entity_poly.pdbx_strand_id
1 'polypeptide(L)'
;MTPFVVSLLVLTIASISYVAWVITVQRRLVRHLREVSDVTDAIVKGAVKGHINLPPSAHSDVRRVAESVNNLAEKASKDISEMRRLERVRSEFIGNVSHELRTPIFSVQGYLETLLDGAVDDPAVSRQFLEKAYSNALRLNTLLSDLIDISRIESGELRLSFRYFDMAELMRDV
;
A
#
# COMPACT_ATOMS: atom_id res chain seq x y z
N MET A 1 -15.88 -37.67 66.93
CA MET A 1 -15.82 -36.58 65.93
C MET A 1 -17.25 -36.30 65.48
N THR A 2 -17.78 -35.12 65.79
CA THR A 2 -19.22 -34.81 65.63
C THR A 2 -19.58 -34.55 64.15
N PRO A 3 -20.80 -34.88 63.70
CA PRO A 3 -21.26 -34.65 62.32
C PRO A 3 -21.11 -33.19 61.87
N PHE A 4 -21.11 -32.25 62.82
CA PHE A 4 -20.88 -30.83 62.60
C PHE A 4 -19.50 -30.51 61.99
N VAL A 5 -18.44 -31.17 62.46
CA VAL A 5 -17.06 -30.91 61.98
C VAL A 5 -16.90 -31.39 60.53
N VAL A 6 -17.54 -32.51 60.19
CA VAL A 6 -17.52 -33.06 58.82
C VAL A 6 -18.25 -32.12 57.86
N SER A 7 -19.43 -31.61 58.24
CA SER A 7 -20.17 -30.65 57.41
C SER A 7 -19.39 -29.35 57.17
N LEU A 8 -18.67 -28.87 58.19
CA LEU A 8 -17.86 -27.65 58.07
C LEU A 8 -16.69 -27.86 57.09
N LEU A 9 -16.02 -29.01 57.13
CA LEU A 9 -14.92 -29.34 56.21
C LEU A 9 -15.41 -29.48 54.76
N VAL A 10 -16.59 -30.06 54.54
CA VAL A 10 -17.16 -30.18 53.18
C VAL A 10 -17.47 -28.80 52.59
N LEU A 11 -18.02 -27.88 53.41
CA LEU A 11 -18.34 -26.53 52.96
C LEU A 11 -17.09 -25.71 52.64
N THR A 12 -16.02 -25.83 53.43
CA THR A 12 -14.77 -25.12 53.15
C THR A 12 -14.11 -25.65 51.88
N ILE A 13 -14.09 -26.97 51.67
CA ILE A 13 -13.57 -27.58 50.43
C ILE A 13 -14.39 -27.12 49.23
N ALA A 14 -15.73 -27.18 49.32
CA ALA A 14 -16.61 -26.74 48.23
C ALA A 14 -16.40 -25.26 47.88
N SER A 15 -16.25 -24.40 48.89
CA SER A 15 -15.95 -22.98 48.70
C SER A 15 -14.60 -22.75 48.01
N ILE A 16 -13.55 -23.46 48.44
CA ILE A 16 -12.22 -23.40 47.83
C ILE A 16 -12.28 -23.88 46.36
N SER A 17 -12.96 -24.99 46.09
CA SER A 17 -13.15 -25.51 44.73
C SER A 17 -13.93 -24.54 43.85
N TYR A 18 -14.96 -23.89 44.38
CA TYR A 18 -15.73 -22.87 43.67
C TYR A 18 -14.86 -21.66 43.32
N VAL A 19 -14.10 -21.14 44.28
CA VAL A 19 -13.18 -20.02 44.05
C VAL A 19 -12.11 -20.39 43.01
N ALA A 20 -11.53 -21.60 43.09
CA ALA A 20 -10.57 -22.08 42.11
C ALA A 20 -11.18 -22.21 40.71
N TRP A 21 -12.43 -22.67 40.62
CA TRP A 21 -13.18 -22.76 39.37
C TRP A 21 -13.47 -21.36 38.78
N VAL A 22 -13.90 -20.41 39.58
CA VAL A 22 -14.13 -19.01 39.15
C VAL A 22 -12.84 -18.38 38.64
N ILE A 23 -11.73 -18.54 39.36
CA ILE A 23 -10.42 -18.01 38.94
C ILE A 23 -9.97 -18.62 37.62
N THR A 24 -10.14 -19.93 37.43
CA THR A 24 -9.75 -20.61 36.19
C THR A 24 -10.62 -20.19 35.01
N VAL A 25 -11.94 -20.09 35.20
CA VAL A 25 -12.87 -19.61 34.17
C VAL A 25 -12.57 -18.16 33.78
N GLN A 26 -12.35 -17.28 34.77
CA GLN A 26 -12.05 -15.87 34.53
C GLN A 26 -10.71 -15.69 33.81
N ARG A 27 -9.68 -16.43 34.20
CA ARG A 27 -8.40 -16.44 33.49
C ARG A 27 -8.55 -16.96 32.06
N ARG A 28 -9.39 -17.98 31.84
CA ARG A 28 -9.66 -18.53 30.51
C ARG A 28 -10.32 -17.48 29.61
N LEU A 29 -11.38 -16.83 30.07
CA LEU A 29 -12.09 -15.79 29.30
C LEU A 29 -11.20 -14.58 28.99
N VAL A 30 -10.47 -14.06 29.99
CA VAL A 30 -9.60 -12.88 29.82
C VAL A 30 -8.46 -13.16 28.84
N ARG A 31 -7.90 -14.38 28.83
CA ARG A 31 -6.84 -14.75 27.88
C ARG A 31 -7.32 -14.69 26.43
N HIS A 32 -8.50 -15.21 26.13
CA HIS A 32 -9.04 -15.18 24.76
C HIS A 32 -9.38 -13.76 24.32
N LEU A 33 -9.84 -12.89 25.23
CA LEU A 33 -10.06 -11.48 24.92
C LEU A 33 -8.76 -10.71 24.63
N ARG A 34 -7.67 -11.02 25.35
CA ARG A 34 -6.36 -10.42 25.06
C ARG A 34 -5.80 -10.88 23.71
N GLU A 35 -5.95 -12.16 23.36
CA GLU A 35 -5.53 -12.66 22.04
C GLU A 35 -6.28 -11.95 20.90
N VAL A 36 -7.59 -11.71 21.05
CA VAL A 36 -8.38 -10.93 20.08
C VAL A 36 -7.89 -9.47 20.02
N SER A 37 -7.60 -8.86 21.16
CA SER A 37 -7.05 -7.49 21.23
C SER A 37 -5.68 -7.39 20.56
N ASP A 38 -4.79 -8.33 20.82
CA ASP A 38 -3.42 -8.33 20.29
C ASP A 38 -3.39 -8.55 18.78
N VAL A 39 -4.26 -9.43 18.25
CA VAL A 39 -4.42 -9.61 16.79
C VAL A 39 -5.00 -8.36 16.14
N THR A 40 -5.98 -7.71 16.78
CA THR A 40 -6.54 -6.44 16.28
C THR A 40 -5.47 -5.34 16.26
N ASP A 41 -4.67 -5.23 17.31
CA ASP A 41 -3.56 -4.29 17.42
C ASP A 41 -2.45 -4.59 16.39
N ALA A 42 -2.18 -5.87 16.12
CA ALA A 42 -1.24 -6.30 15.09
C ALA A 42 -1.74 -5.96 13.68
N ILE A 43 -3.04 -6.13 13.41
CA ILE A 43 -3.69 -5.72 12.16
C ILE A 43 -3.58 -4.20 11.98
N VAL A 44 -3.86 -3.42 13.03
CA VAL A 44 -3.73 -1.95 13.03
C VAL A 44 -2.28 -1.52 12.81
N LYS A 45 -1.30 -2.25 13.36
CA LYS A 45 0.14 -2.00 13.19
C LYS A 45 0.72 -2.60 11.90
N GLY A 46 -0.11 -3.17 11.02
CA GLY A 46 0.31 -3.69 9.71
C GLY A 46 1.00 -5.05 9.72
N ALA A 47 0.94 -5.78 10.85
CA ALA A 47 1.39 -7.16 11.00
C ALA A 47 0.19 -8.10 10.81
N VAL A 48 -0.27 -8.25 9.57
CA VAL A 48 -1.45 -9.07 9.27
C VAL A 48 -1.10 -10.56 9.17
N LYS A 49 -0.82 -11.17 10.31
CA LYS A 49 -0.59 -12.64 10.40
C LYS A 49 -1.39 -13.33 11.50
N GLY A 50 -2.20 -12.59 12.26
CA GLY A 50 -3.02 -13.18 13.32
C GLY A 50 -4.27 -13.85 12.75
N HIS A 51 -4.45 -15.13 13.04
CA HIS A 51 -5.69 -15.87 12.79
C HIS A 51 -6.25 -16.33 14.13
N ILE A 52 -7.52 -16.06 14.40
CA ILE A 52 -8.18 -16.54 15.62
C ILE A 52 -8.52 -18.01 15.40
N ASN A 53 -7.74 -18.91 16.01
CA ASN A 53 -7.97 -20.35 15.99
C ASN A 53 -8.74 -20.77 17.25
N LEU A 54 -10.03 -21.07 17.08
CA LEU A 54 -10.88 -21.57 18.17
C LEU A 54 -10.81 -23.11 18.26
N PRO A 55 -10.81 -23.70 19.47
CA PRO A 55 -10.96 -25.13 19.64
C PRO A 55 -12.35 -25.61 19.15
N PRO A 56 -12.49 -26.86 18.68
CA PRO A 56 -13.77 -27.40 18.15
C PRO A 56 -14.94 -27.34 19.13
N SER A 57 -14.65 -27.19 20.43
CA SER A 57 -15.62 -27.08 21.52
C SER A 57 -16.20 -25.67 21.73
N ALA A 58 -15.82 -24.67 20.92
CA ALA A 58 -16.34 -23.31 21.05
C ALA A 58 -17.83 -23.23 20.64
N HIS A 59 -18.62 -22.48 21.40
CA HIS A 59 -20.03 -22.21 21.09
C HIS A 59 -20.19 -21.58 19.70
N SER A 60 -21.27 -21.95 19.00
CA SER A 60 -21.51 -21.57 17.59
C SER A 60 -21.50 -20.06 17.35
N ASP A 61 -21.99 -19.25 18.30
CA ASP A 61 -22.01 -17.79 18.15
C ASP A 61 -20.61 -17.17 18.24
N VAL A 62 -19.76 -17.67 19.14
CA VAL A 62 -18.36 -17.23 19.27
C VAL A 62 -17.57 -17.61 18.02
N ARG A 63 -17.83 -18.80 17.47
CA ARG A 63 -17.21 -19.27 16.22
C ARG A 63 -17.58 -18.37 15.03
N ARG A 64 -18.86 -18.02 14.87
CA ARG A 64 -19.33 -17.14 13.79
C ARG A 64 -18.69 -15.75 13.84
N VAL A 65 -18.52 -15.20 15.05
CA VAL A 65 -17.84 -13.90 15.23
C VAL A 65 -16.35 -14.00 14.89
N ALA A 66 -15.67 -15.05 15.37
CA ALA A 66 -14.25 -15.26 15.05
C ALA A 66 -13.99 -15.44 13.54
N GLU A 67 -14.83 -16.20 12.84
CA GLU A 67 -14.76 -16.34 11.38
C GLU A 67 -14.98 -15.01 10.66
N SER A 68 -15.95 -14.20 11.11
CA SER A 68 -16.20 -12.87 10.54
C SER A 68 -15.01 -11.92 10.74
N VAL A 69 -14.38 -11.96 11.92
CA VAL A 69 -13.18 -11.17 12.22
C VAL A 69 -11.99 -11.64 11.38
N ASN A 70 -11.79 -12.95 11.21
CA ASN A 70 -10.74 -13.49 10.36
C ASN A 70 -10.92 -13.06 8.89
N ASN A 71 -12.14 -13.15 8.35
CA ASN A 71 -12.44 -12.71 6.98
C ASN A 71 -12.21 -11.19 6.80
N LEU A 72 -12.59 -10.37 7.78
CA LEU A 72 -12.36 -8.93 7.74
C LEU A 72 -10.87 -8.60 7.81
N ALA A 73 -10.12 -9.31 8.67
CA ALA A 73 -8.67 -9.17 8.77
C ALA A 73 -7.96 -9.53 7.45
N GLU A 74 -8.38 -10.61 6.80
CA GLU A 74 -7.84 -11.03 5.51
C GLU A 74 -8.12 -10.00 4.41
N LYS A 75 -9.37 -9.51 4.33
CA LYS A 75 -9.74 -8.47 3.37
C LYS A 75 -8.96 -7.18 3.61
N ALA A 76 -8.90 -6.70 4.85
CA ALA A 76 -8.14 -5.51 5.21
C ALA A 76 -6.65 -5.68 4.89
N SER A 77 -6.08 -6.86 5.11
CA SER A 77 -4.70 -7.17 4.72
C SER A 77 -4.46 -6.98 3.24
N LYS A 78 -5.37 -7.51 2.42
CA LYS A 78 -5.27 -7.48 0.98
C LYS A 78 -5.36 -6.03 0.50
N ASP A 79 -6.33 -5.29 1.01
CA ASP A 79 -6.54 -3.88 0.68
C ASP A 79 -5.31 -3.04 1.08
N ILE A 80 -4.75 -3.25 2.29
CA ILE A 80 -3.53 -2.57 2.74
C ILE A 80 -2.32 -2.93 1.86
N SER A 81 -2.17 -4.21 1.49
CA SER A 81 -1.09 -4.66 0.61
C SER A 81 -1.19 -4.01 -0.77
N GLU A 82 -2.40 -3.93 -1.33
CA GLU A 82 -2.68 -3.31 -2.61
C GLU A 82 -2.43 -1.80 -2.57
N MET A 83 -2.90 -1.10 -1.53
CA MET A 83 -2.61 0.32 -1.32
C MET A 83 -1.11 0.58 -1.25
N ARG A 84 -0.36 -0.20 -0.46
CA ARG A 84 1.10 -0.10 -0.39
C ARG A 84 1.79 -0.39 -1.72
N ARG A 85 1.23 -1.29 -2.54
CA ARG A 85 1.74 -1.57 -3.88
C ARG A 85 1.55 -0.36 -4.79
N LEU A 86 0.36 0.26 -4.78
CA LEU A 86 0.06 1.46 -5.56
C LEU A 86 0.94 2.65 -5.12
N GLU A 87 1.13 2.82 -3.82
CA GLU A 87 2.02 3.86 -3.28
C GLU A 87 3.47 3.69 -3.72
N ARG A 88 3.97 2.44 -3.74
CA ARG A 88 5.32 2.14 -4.28
C ARG A 88 5.41 2.47 -5.77
N VAL A 89 4.44 2.03 -6.57
CA VAL A 89 4.42 2.30 -8.02
C VAL A 89 4.40 3.82 -8.28
N ARG A 90 3.57 4.57 -7.56
CA ARG A 90 3.52 6.04 -7.65
C ARG A 90 4.87 6.67 -7.30
N SER A 91 5.50 6.21 -6.23
CA SER A 91 6.79 6.75 -5.78
C SER A 91 7.90 6.47 -6.79
N GLU A 92 7.94 5.26 -7.34
CA GLU A 92 8.87 4.86 -8.40
C GLU A 92 8.66 5.69 -9.67
N PHE A 93 7.40 5.89 -10.07
CA PHE A 93 7.05 6.73 -11.21
C PHE A 93 7.56 8.17 -11.05
N ILE A 94 7.28 8.81 -9.90
CA ILE A 94 7.75 10.18 -9.63
C ILE A 94 9.28 10.24 -9.64
N GLY A 95 9.96 9.24 -9.07
CA GLY A 95 11.41 9.12 -9.13
C GLY A 95 11.94 9.06 -10.56
N ASN A 96 11.39 8.16 -11.37
CA ASN A 96 11.78 7.96 -12.76
C ASN A 96 11.56 9.22 -13.60
N VAL A 97 10.38 9.85 -13.50
CA VAL A 97 10.10 11.13 -14.18
C VAL A 97 11.10 12.20 -13.77
N SER A 98 11.38 12.33 -12.48
CA SER A 98 12.35 13.33 -11.99
C SER A 98 13.76 13.10 -12.54
N HIS A 99 14.19 11.84 -12.66
CA HIS A 99 15.48 11.48 -13.24
C HIS A 99 15.54 11.77 -14.75
N GLU A 100 14.51 11.39 -15.50
CA GLU A 100 14.43 11.60 -16.95
C GLU A 100 14.34 13.08 -17.33
N LEU A 101 13.73 13.93 -16.49
CA LEU A 101 13.70 15.38 -16.71
C LEU A 101 15.02 16.07 -16.35
N ARG A 102 15.71 15.61 -15.30
CA ARG A 102 16.95 16.23 -14.80
C ARG A 102 18.06 16.24 -15.84
N THR A 103 18.23 15.14 -16.57
CA THR A 103 19.31 14.98 -17.56
C THR A 103 19.25 16.00 -18.71
N PRO A 104 18.13 16.15 -19.45
CA PRO A 104 18.02 17.15 -20.49
C PRO A 104 18.04 18.58 -19.93
N ILE A 105 17.52 18.84 -18.73
CA ILE A 105 17.64 20.16 -18.08
C ILE A 105 19.11 20.53 -17.89
N PHE A 106 19.90 19.66 -17.26
CA PHE A 106 21.34 19.94 -17.07
C PHE A 106 22.11 20.02 -18.39
N SER A 107 21.72 19.24 -19.40
CA SER A 107 22.33 19.33 -20.73
C SER A 107 22.07 20.70 -21.38
N VAL A 108 20.83 21.19 -21.33
CA VAL A 108 20.47 22.53 -21.81
C VAL A 108 21.26 23.58 -21.05
N GLN A 109 21.28 23.51 -19.71
CA GLN A 109 22.03 24.46 -18.89
C GLN A 109 23.52 24.47 -19.24
N GLY A 110 24.17 23.31 -19.33
CA GLY A 110 25.59 23.22 -19.67
C GLY A 110 25.93 23.77 -21.07
N TYR A 111 25.04 23.57 -22.06
CA TYR A 111 25.22 24.19 -23.38
C TYR A 111 25.09 25.71 -23.31
N LEU A 112 24.10 26.22 -22.57
CA LEU A 112 23.90 27.66 -22.40
C LEU A 112 25.03 28.30 -21.60
N GLU A 113 25.53 27.65 -20.55
CA GLU A 113 26.70 28.10 -19.77
C GLU A 113 27.93 28.19 -20.67
N THR A 114 28.22 27.17 -21.48
CA THR A 114 29.36 27.20 -22.41
C THR A 114 29.26 28.35 -23.42
N LEU A 115 28.06 28.62 -23.91
CA LEU A 115 27.80 29.76 -24.81
C LEU A 115 28.06 31.09 -24.11
N LEU A 116 27.60 31.25 -22.87
CA LEU A 116 27.82 32.44 -22.06
C LEU A 116 29.29 32.65 -21.70
N ASP A 117 30.07 31.57 -21.55
CA ASP A 117 31.52 31.58 -21.27
C ASP A 117 32.39 31.90 -22.51
N GLY A 118 31.79 32.40 -23.59
CA GLY A 118 32.50 32.89 -24.78
C GLY A 118 32.44 31.98 -25.99
N ALA A 119 31.83 30.79 -25.90
CA ALA A 119 31.64 29.95 -27.09
C ALA A 119 30.64 30.56 -28.09
N VAL A 120 29.90 31.61 -27.69
CA VAL A 120 29.05 32.40 -28.60
C VAL A 120 29.85 33.12 -29.70
N ASP A 121 31.13 33.43 -29.44
CA ASP A 121 32.01 34.18 -30.36
C ASP A 121 32.54 33.32 -31.52
N ASP A 122 32.45 31.99 -31.42
CA ASP A 122 32.70 31.05 -32.53
C ASP A 122 31.36 30.65 -33.17
N PRO A 123 31.03 31.12 -34.38
CA PRO A 123 29.73 30.86 -35.02
C PRO A 123 29.43 29.37 -35.21
N ALA A 124 30.45 28.53 -35.46
CA ALA A 124 30.25 27.11 -35.69
C ALA A 124 29.91 26.38 -34.39
N VAL A 125 30.67 26.66 -33.32
CA VAL A 125 30.42 26.10 -31.99
C VAL A 125 29.10 26.63 -31.44
N SER A 126 28.86 27.94 -31.57
CA SER A 126 27.64 28.61 -31.12
C SER A 126 26.39 27.96 -31.70
N ARG A 127 26.36 27.77 -33.03
CA ARG A 127 25.24 27.14 -33.72
C ARG A 127 25.03 25.70 -33.24
N GLN A 128 26.10 24.91 -33.11
CA GLN A 128 26.01 23.53 -32.66
C GLN A 128 25.43 23.41 -31.24
N PHE A 129 25.86 24.27 -30.32
CA PHE A 129 25.41 24.24 -28.93
C PHE A 129 23.96 24.69 -28.81
N LEU A 130 23.54 25.71 -29.56
CA LEU A 130 22.15 26.14 -29.65
C LEU A 130 21.24 25.03 -30.19
N GLU A 131 21.68 24.31 -31.22
CA GLU A 131 20.91 23.17 -31.77
C GLU A 131 20.77 22.02 -30.76
N LYS A 132 21.83 21.71 -30.01
CA LYS A 132 21.78 20.69 -28.95
C LYS A 132 20.87 21.11 -27.80
N ALA A 133 20.92 22.37 -27.38
CA ALA A 133 20.03 22.91 -26.35
C ALA A 133 18.56 22.85 -26.82
N TYR A 134 18.30 23.28 -28.05
CA TYR A 134 16.96 23.23 -28.65
C TYR A 134 16.40 21.80 -28.73
N SER A 135 17.21 20.84 -29.19
CA SER A 135 16.82 19.43 -29.26
C SER A 135 16.45 18.85 -27.88
N ASN A 136 17.23 19.17 -26.84
CA ASN A 136 16.90 18.75 -25.47
C ASN A 136 15.62 19.43 -24.94
N ALA A 137 15.38 20.69 -25.29
CA ALA A 137 14.14 21.39 -24.94
C ALA A 137 12.91 20.75 -25.63
N LEU A 138 13.03 20.32 -26.88
CA LEU A 138 11.99 19.56 -27.57
C LEU A 138 11.72 18.22 -26.87
N ARG A 139 12.78 17.49 -26.49
CA ARG A 139 12.64 16.23 -25.74
C ARG A 139 11.93 16.43 -24.40
N LEU A 140 12.26 17.50 -23.68
CA LEU A 140 11.54 17.88 -22.44
C LEU A 140 10.05 18.11 -22.69
N ASN A 141 9.70 18.78 -23.79
CA ASN A 141 8.31 19.03 -24.15
C ASN A 141 7.55 17.73 -24.44
N THR A 142 8.17 16.78 -25.15
CA THR A 142 7.58 15.44 -25.38
C THR A 142 7.33 14.72 -24.05
N LEU A 143 8.33 14.67 -23.17
CA LEU A 143 8.18 14.02 -21.85
C LEU A 143 7.08 14.66 -21.00
N LEU A 144 6.96 15.98 -21.05
CA LEU A 144 5.89 16.69 -20.35
C LEU A 144 4.51 16.37 -20.94
N SER A 145 4.40 16.29 -22.27
CA SER A 145 3.15 15.89 -22.94
C SER A 145 2.74 14.48 -22.53
N ASP A 146 3.68 13.53 -22.53
CA ASP A 146 3.43 12.15 -22.10
C ASP A 146 2.92 12.10 -20.65
N LEU A 147 3.49 12.92 -19.76
CA LEU A 147 3.05 13.03 -18.37
C LEU A 147 1.62 13.57 -18.24
N ILE A 148 1.26 14.56 -19.06
CA ILE A 148 -0.10 15.11 -19.10
C ILE A 148 -1.08 14.05 -19.59
N ASP A 149 -0.73 13.29 -20.62
CA ASP A 149 -1.59 12.23 -21.16
C ASP A 149 -1.79 11.10 -20.14
N ILE A 150 -0.74 10.68 -19.44
CA ILE A 150 -0.85 9.72 -18.33
C ILE A 150 -1.78 10.26 -17.24
N SER A 151 -1.63 11.53 -16.84
CA SER A 151 -2.49 12.17 -15.84
C SER A 151 -3.97 12.16 -16.26
N ARG A 152 -4.27 12.44 -17.53
CA ARG A 152 -5.63 12.40 -18.09
C ARG A 152 -6.21 10.98 -18.14
N ILE A 153 -5.37 9.97 -18.32
CA ILE A 153 -5.77 8.56 -18.23
C ILE A 153 -6.12 8.21 -16.78
N GLU A 154 -5.26 8.58 -15.81
CA GLU A 154 -5.48 8.29 -14.40
C GLU A 154 -6.70 9.01 -13.81
N SER A 155 -6.97 10.24 -14.24
CA SER A 155 -8.16 11.00 -13.81
C SER A 155 -9.46 10.54 -14.46
N GLY A 156 -9.40 9.67 -15.49
CA GLY A 156 -10.55 9.24 -16.26
C GLY A 156 -11.12 10.32 -17.20
N GLU A 157 -10.39 11.42 -17.41
CA GLU A 157 -10.79 12.51 -18.32
C GLU A 157 -10.58 12.13 -19.80
N LEU A 158 -9.71 11.16 -20.09
CA LEU A 158 -9.48 10.69 -21.45
C LEU A 158 -10.69 9.90 -21.98
N ARG A 159 -11.50 10.55 -22.81
CA ARG A 159 -12.61 9.90 -23.54
C ARG A 159 -12.11 9.34 -24.87
N LEU A 160 -12.06 8.00 -24.97
CA LEU A 160 -11.78 7.32 -26.22
C LEU A 160 -12.98 7.40 -27.17
N SER A 161 -12.74 7.85 -28.40
CA SER A 161 -13.74 7.87 -29.47
C SER A 161 -13.42 6.77 -30.48
N PHE A 162 -14.10 5.63 -30.36
CA PHE A 162 -13.98 4.54 -31.31
C PHE A 162 -14.78 4.84 -32.58
N ARG A 163 -14.13 4.74 -33.74
CA ARG A 163 -14.76 4.89 -35.06
C ARG A 163 -14.29 3.75 -35.95
N TYR A 164 -15.15 3.29 -36.86
CA TYR A 164 -14.74 2.38 -37.92
C TYR A 164 -13.83 3.14 -38.89
N PHE A 165 -12.72 2.52 -39.28
CA PHE A 165 -11.79 3.04 -40.28
C PHE A 165 -11.29 1.90 -41.17
N ASP A 166 -10.92 2.21 -42.41
CA ASP A 166 -10.33 1.26 -43.34
C ASP A 166 -8.84 1.08 -43.03
N MET A 167 -8.44 -0.16 -42.74
CA MET A 167 -7.05 -0.48 -42.42
C MET A 167 -6.11 -0.29 -43.61
N ALA A 168 -6.59 -0.56 -44.84
CA ALA A 168 -5.81 -0.40 -46.06
C ALA A 168 -5.63 1.06 -46.47
N GLU A 169 -6.53 1.95 -46.03
CA GLU A 169 -6.34 3.40 -46.15
C GLU A 169 -5.31 3.91 -45.13
N LEU A 170 -5.44 3.50 -43.85
CA LEU A 170 -4.50 3.90 -42.80
C LEU A 170 -3.05 3.49 -43.11
N MET A 171 -2.83 2.29 -43.63
CA MET A 171 -1.49 1.80 -43.99
C MET A 171 -0.84 2.54 -45.17
N ARG A 172 -1.60 3.31 -45.95
CA ARG A 172 -1.06 4.14 -47.04
C ARG A 172 -0.72 5.56 -46.60
N ASP A 173 -1.24 5.99 -45.44
CA ASP A 173 -1.11 7.35 -44.91
C ASP A 173 0.01 7.48 -43.85
N VAL A 174 0.52 6.34 -43.34
CA VAL A 174 1.65 6.23 -42.40
C VAL A 174 2.93 5.87 -43.14
#